data_AF-Q4SH28-F1
#
_entry.id   AF-Q4SH28-F1
#
_cell.length_a   1.000
_cell.length_b   1.000
_cell.length_c   1.000
_cell.angle_alpha   90.00
_cell.angle_beta   90.00
_cell.angle_gamma   90.00
#
_symmetry.space_group_name_H-M   'P 1'
#
loop_
_entity.id
_entity.type
_entity.pdbx_description
1 polymer ?
#
loop_
_entity_poly.entity_id
_entity_poly.type
_entity_poly.pdbx_seq_one_letter_code
_entity_poly.pdbx_strand_id
1 'polypeptide(L)'
;EETEYGYPITCGDSRAVLLFKKFVCPGINVRCVKFNDQLISPKQFVHLAGKATLKDWKRAIRLGGVMLRKMMDSGQIDFYQHNTVCSNTCRSTKFDVLFGNSRVP
;
A
#
# COMPACT_ATOMS: atom_id res chain seq x y z
N GLU A 1 13.72 -18.88 11.71
CA GLU A 1 13.67 -18.15 10.44
C GLU A 1 12.23 -17.77 10.12
N GLU A 2 11.87 -16.49 10.30
CA GLU A 2 10.58 -16.01 9.80
C GLU A 2 10.71 -15.72 8.31
N THR A 3 10.10 -16.57 7.49
CA THR A 3 9.95 -16.30 6.05
C THR A 3 9.27 -14.95 5.87
N GLU A 4 10.02 -13.95 5.39
CA GLU A 4 9.50 -12.59 5.18
C GLU A 4 8.55 -12.61 3.97
N TYR A 5 7.25 -12.80 4.24
CA TYR A 5 6.22 -12.84 3.19
C TYR A 5 6.07 -11.47 2.52
N GLY A 6 6.31 -11.42 1.21
CA GLY A 6 6.28 -10.19 0.42
C GLY A 6 5.59 -10.34 -0.93
N TYR A 7 4.95 -9.26 -1.37
CA TYR A 7 4.29 -9.17 -2.66
C TYR A 7 5.18 -8.45 -3.67
N PRO A 8 5.40 -8.98 -4.87
CA PRO A 8 6.07 -8.25 -5.94
C PRO A 8 5.18 -7.08 -6.38
N ILE A 9 5.71 -5.86 -6.29
CA ILE A 9 5.03 -4.64 -6.68
C ILE A 9 5.82 -3.87 -7.74
N THR A 10 5.12 -3.02 -8.46
CA THR A 10 5.67 -2.16 -9.51
C THR A 10 5.14 -0.75 -9.37
N CYS A 11 5.90 0.23 -9.85
CA CYS A 11 5.47 1.62 -10.01
C CYS A 11 6.17 2.18 -11.24
N GLY A 12 5.42 2.46 -12.31
CA GLY A 12 6.05 2.65 -13.63
C GLY A 12 6.89 1.43 -14.01
N ASP A 13 8.14 1.66 -14.43
CA ASP A 13 9.09 0.61 -14.77
C ASP A 13 9.90 0.09 -13.56
N SER A 14 9.74 0.71 -12.40
CA SER A 14 10.43 0.31 -11.17
C SER A 14 9.75 -0.91 -10.54
N ARG A 15 10.57 -1.87 -10.08
CA ARG A 15 10.13 -3.10 -9.39
C ARG A 15 10.62 -3.10 -7.95
N ALA A 16 9.79 -3.55 -7.03
CA ALA A 16 10.11 -3.67 -5.61
C ALA A 16 9.32 -4.84 -4.97
N VAL A 17 9.58 -5.12 -3.70
CA VAL A 17 8.80 -6.10 -2.92
C VAL A 17 8.14 -5.39 -1.74
N LEU A 18 6.82 -5.51 -1.61
CA LEU A 18 6.06 -5.05 -0.45
C LEU A 18 6.08 -6.13 0.63
N LEU A 19 6.71 -5.85 1.77
CA LEU A 19 6.81 -6.76 2.90
C LEU A 19 5.52 -6.68 3.73
N PHE A 20 4.70 -7.73 3.64
CA PHE A 20 3.32 -7.70 4.16
C PHE A 20 3.27 -7.47 5.66
N LYS A 21 4.08 -8.18 6.46
CA LYS A 21 4.13 -8.01 7.92
C LYS A 21 4.52 -6.59 8.37
N LYS A 22 5.18 -5.81 7.50
CA LYS A 22 5.55 -4.40 7.75
C LYS A 22 4.54 -3.41 7.17
N PHE A 23 3.60 -3.88 6.35
CA PHE A 23 2.61 -3.04 5.68
C PHE A 23 1.45 -2.68 6.62
N VAL A 24 1.69 -1.76 7.55
CA VAL A 24 0.72 -1.34 8.59
C VAL A 24 0.05 0.00 8.22
N CYS A 25 -1.21 0.18 8.63
CA CYS A 25 -2.00 1.40 8.40
C CYS A 25 -1.34 2.65 9.02
N PRO A 26 -1.27 3.82 8.33
CA PRO A 26 -1.84 4.14 7.01
C PRO A 26 -0.94 3.81 5.81
N GLY A 27 0.20 3.16 6.05
CA GLY A 27 1.14 2.67 5.03
C GLY A 27 2.05 3.74 4.41
N ILE A 28 1.54 4.94 4.12
CA ILE A 28 2.22 5.94 3.28
C ILE A 28 3.69 6.23 3.65
N ASN A 29 3.98 6.35 4.95
CA ASN A 29 5.31 6.64 5.47
C ASN A 29 5.95 5.43 6.18
N VAL A 30 5.26 4.28 6.21
CA VAL A 30 5.75 3.07 6.87
C VAL A 30 6.78 2.41 5.96
N ARG A 31 7.93 2.06 6.53
CA ARG A 31 9.01 1.36 5.82
C ARG A 31 8.65 -0.11 5.60
N CYS A 32 8.00 -0.39 4.47
CA CYS A 32 7.48 -1.72 4.12
C CYS A 32 7.80 -2.14 2.69
N VAL A 33 8.52 -1.33 1.91
CA VAL A 33 8.90 -1.65 0.53
C VAL A 33 10.40 -1.91 0.47
N LYS A 34 10.80 -3.11 0.06
CA LYS A 34 12.18 -3.47 -0.26
C LYS A 34 12.48 -3.09 -1.72
N PHE A 35 13.35 -2.10 -1.91
CA PHE A 35 13.77 -1.59 -3.22
C PHE A 35 15.29 -1.42 -3.23
N ASN A 36 15.99 -2.05 -4.17
CA ASN A 36 17.46 -2.05 -4.25
C ASN A 36 18.15 -2.35 -2.90
N ASP A 37 17.71 -3.42 -2.23
CA ASP A 37 18.16 -3.85 -0.89
C ASP A 37 17.96 -2.85 0.26
N GLN A 38 17.24 -1.76 0.01
CA GLN A 38 16.86 -0.80 1.04
C GLN A 38 15.38 -0.94 1.41
N LEU A 39 15.08 -0.74 2.69
CA LEU A 39 13.71 -0.68 3.19
C LEU A 39 13.21 0.77 3.21
N ILE A 40 12.30 1.09 2.31
CA ILE A 40 11.73 2.43 2.10
C ILE A 40 10.22 2.44 2.26
N SER A 41 9.63 3.64 2.31
CA SER A 41 8.17 3.80 2.37
C SER A 41 7.52 3.77 0.98
N PRO A 42 6.22 3.45 0.87
CA PRO A 42 5.47 3.56 -0.38
C PRO A 42 5.57 4.95 -1.02
N LYS A 43 5.53 6.03 -0.21
CA LYS A 43 5.73 7.40 -0.70
C LYS A 43 7.10 7.60 -1.34
N GLN A 44 8.16 7.11 -0.70
CA GLN A 44 9.53 7.18 -1.23
C GLN A 44 9.66 6.37 -2.51
N PHE A 45 9.11 5.15 -2.56
CA PHE A 45 9.13 4.30 -3.75
C PHE A 45 8.44 4.98 -4.94
N VAL A 46 7.26 5.56 -4.73
CA VAL A 46 6.52 6.29 -5.77
C VAL A 46 7.29 7.53 -6.25
N HIS A 47 7.99 8.21 -5.35
CA HIS A 47 8.84 9.34 -5.70
C HIS A 47 10.03 8.92 -6.56
N LEU A 48 10.78 7.89 -6.13
CA LEU A 48 11.92 7.34 -6.86
C LEU A 48 11.52 6.79 -8.23
N ALA A 49 10.32 6.23 -8.35
CA ALA A 49 9.74 5.76 -9.61
C ALA A 49 9.22 6.88 -10.54
N GLY A 50 9.39 8.16 -10.17
CA GLY A 50 8.96 9.30 -10.99
C GLY A 50 7.44 9.49 -11.06
N LYS A 51 6.67 8.93 -10.12
CA LYS A 51 5.19 9.01 -10.10
C LYS A 51 4.64 9.88 -8.96
N ALA A 52 5.47 10.73 -8.35
CA ALA A 52 5.06 11.62 -7.26
C ALA A 52 3.92 12.60 -7.62
N THR A 53 3.82 12.98 -8.90
CA THR A 53 2.79 13.92 -9.40
C THR A 53 1.37 13.37 -9.30
N LEU A 54 1.19 12.04 -9.23
CA LEU A 54 -0.12 11.41 -9.12
C LEU A 54 -0.81 11.73 -7.78
N LYS A 55 -0.05 12.11 -6.74
CA LYS A 55 -0.54 12.40 -5.38
C LYS A 55 -1.40 11.29 -4.75
N ASP A 56 -1.32 10.07 -5.29
CA ASP A 56 -2.02 8.89 -4.80
C ASP A 56 -1.09 7.67 -4.93
N TRP A 57 -0.42 7.34 -3.82
CA TRP A 57 0.54 6.25 -3.78
C TRP A 57 -0.11 4.87 -3.98
N LYS A 58 -1.38 4.71 -3.56
CA LYS A 58 -2.11 3.44 -3.71
C LYS A 58 -2.50 3.19 -5.16
N ARG A 59 -2.73 4.24 -5.95
CA ARG A 59 -2.96 4.13 -7.40
C ARG A 59 -1.66 4.01 -8.20
N ALA A 60 -0.58 4.63 -7.73
CA ALA A 60 0.73 4.56 -8.40
C ALA A 60 1.34 3.15 -8.34
N ILE A 61 1.21 2.47 -7.20
CA ILE A 61 1.75 1.13 -6.99
C ILE A 61 0.79 0.08 -7.57
N ARG A 62 1.35 -0.93 -8.23
CA ARG A 62 0.64 -2.05 -8.82
C ARG A 62 1.18 -3.40 -8.33
N LEU A 63 0.28 -4.34 -8.07
CA LEU A 63 0.57 -5.74 -7.73
C LEU A 63 0.02 -6.60 -8.88
N GLY A 64 0.89 -7.35 -9.56
CA GLY A 64 0.50 -8.13 -10.75
C GLY A 64 -0.15 -7.28 -11.86
N GLY A 65 0.27 -6.01 -12.01
CA GLY A 65 -0.31 -5.06 -12.96
C GLY A 65 -1.60 -4.37 -12.49
N VAL A 66 -2.23 -4.81 -11.40
CA VAL A 66 -3.45 -4.21 -10.83
C VAL A 66 -3.09 -3.15 -9.79
N MET A 67 -3.79 -2.02 -9.78
CA MET A 67 -3.56 -0.94 -8.79
C MET A 67 -3.72 -1.48 -7.36
N LEU A 68 -2.78 -1.14 -6.48
CA LEU A 68 -2.82 -1.53 -5.07
C LEU A 68 -4.13 -1.08 -4.42
N ARG A 69 -4.63 0.13 -4.74
CA ARG A 69 -5.95 0.60 -4.29
C ARG A 69 -7.07 -0.39 -4.60
N LYS A 70 -7.15 -0.91 -5.83
CA LYS A 70 -8.17 -1.88 -6.24
C LYS A 70 -8.01 -3.22 -5.52
N MET A 71 -6.77 -3.66 -5.30
CA MET A 71 -6.49 -4.87 -4.52
C MET A 71 -6.93 -4.70 -3.05
N MET A 72 -6.77 -3.49 -2.49
CA MET A 72 -7.23 -3.14 -1.14
C MET A 72 -8.75 -3.04 -1.05
N ASP A 73 -9.39 -2.33 -1.98
CA ASP A 73 -10.84 -2.16 -1.98
C ASP A 73 -11.59 -3.50 -2.17
N SER A 74 -10.97 -4.48 -2.84
CA SER A 74 -11.52 -5.83 -3.01
C SER A 74 -11.21 -6.79 -1.84
N GLY A 75 -10.40 -6.37 -0.87
CA GLY A 75 -9.99 -7.20 0.28
C GLY A 75 -8.99 -8.31 -0.03
N GLN A 76 -8.41 -8.35 -1.23
CA GLN A 76 -7.39 -9.35 -1.59
C GLN A 76 -6.05 -9.09 -0.90
N ILE A 77 -5.76 -7.83 -0.57
CA ILE A 77 -4.63 -7.41 0.25
C ILE A 77 -5.09 -6.24 1.10
N ASP A 78 -4.79 -6.23 2.39
CA ASP A 78 -5.06 -5.06 3.25
C ASP A 78 -3.84 -4.78 4.13
N PHE A 79 -3.89 -3.76 4.98
CA PHE A 79 -2.85 -3.55 5.98
C PHE A 79 -2.75 -4.75 6.92
N TYR A 80 -1.54 -5.08 7.32
CA TYR A 80 -1.29 -6.09 8.34
C TYR A 80 -1.98 -5.67 9.64
N GLN A 81 -2.81 -6.57 10.16
CA GLN A 81 -3.61 -6.37 11.38
C GLN A 81 -4.49 -5.12 11.34
N HIS A 82 -5.04 -4.73 10.18
CA HIS A 82 -5.84 -3.50 10.05
C HIS A 82 -7.04 -3.42 11.03
N ASN A 83 -7.66 -4.55 11.35
CA ASN A 83 -8.79 -4.63 12.28
C ASN A 83 -8.45 -4.16 13.70
N THR A 84 -7.18 -4.30 14.11
CA THR A 84 -6.70 -3.90 15.44
C THR A 84 -5.78 -2.69 15.38
N VAL A 85 -5.16 -2.42 14.23
CA VAL A 85 -4.19 -1.35 14.02
C VAL A 85 -4.65 -0.49 12.84
N CYS A 86 -5.59 0.42 13.10
CA CYS A 86 -6.09 1.40 12.13
C CYS A 86 -5.83 2.83 12.63
N SER A 87 -5.26 3.67 11.78
CA SER A 87 -5.04 5.09 12.07
C SER A 87 -6.22 6.00 11.69
N ASN A 88 -7.32 5.43 11.18
CA ASN A 88 -8.48 6.14 10.62
C ASN A 88 -8.17 7.12 9.47
N THR A 89 -6.96 7.05 8.91
CA THR A 89 -6.50 7.88 7.77
C THR A 89 -6.13 7.04 6.54
N CYS A 90 -6.39 5.72 6.59
CA CYS A 90 -6.13 4.76 5.51
C CYS A 90 -6.90 5.06 4.22
N ARG A 91 -8.16 5.50 4.31
CA ARG A 91 -9.06 5.70 3.17
C ARG A 91 -8.98 7.10 2.55
N SER A 92 -7.88 7.83 2.75
CA SER A 92 -7.71 9.20 2.25
C SER A 92 -7.81 9.32 0.72
N THR A 93 -9.04 9.38 0.21
CA THR A 93 -9.49 9.89 -1.08
C THR A 93 -10.71 10.74 -0.76
N LYS A 94 -10.78 11.94 -1.32
CA LYS A 94 -11.77 12.98 -1.00
C LYS A 94 -13.21 12.67 -1.48
N PHE A 95 -13.57 11.39 -1.61
CA PHE A 95 -14.85 10.91 -2.13
C PHE A 95 -15.18 9.53 -1.55
N ASP A 96 -15.58 9.52 -0.28
CA ASP A 96 -16.30 8.39 0.34
C ASP A 96 -17.51 9.01 1.09
N VAL A 97 -18.35 9.70 0.32
CA VAL A 97 -19.76 9.92 0.68
C VAL A 97 -20.51 9.21 -0.43
N LEU A 98 -21.44 8.32 -0.05
CA LEU A 98 -22.14 7.30 -0.86
C LEU A 98 -21.46 5.91 -0.75
N PHE A 99 -22.23 4.98 -0.17
CA PHE A 99 -21.85 3.62 0.27
C PHE A 99 -21.15 3.56 1.63
N GLY A 100 -21.89 3.99 2.64
CA GLY A 100 -21.77 3.38 3.96
C GLY A 100 -21.96 1.87 3.82
N ASN A 101 -20.89 1.12 4.08
CA ASN A 101 -20.99 -0.15 4.76
C ASN A 101 -19.87 -0.15 5.81
N SER A 102 -20.24 0.35 6.98
CA SER A 102 -19.61 -0.01 8.24
C SER A 102 -19.55 -1.54 8.32
N ARG A 103 -18.39 -2.12 8.05
CA ARG A 103 -17.99 -3.35 8.74
C ARG A 103 -17.01 -2.92 9.81
N VAL A 104 -17.59 -2.41 10.89
CA VAL A 104 -17.00 -2.50 12.21
C VAL A 104 -17.52 -3.83 12.78
N PRO A 105 -16.69 -4.67 13.42
CA PRO A 105 -17.21 -5.78 14.21
C PRO A 105 -18.13 -5.30 15.34
#